data_AF-A0A955XYX9-F1
#
_entry.id   AF-A0A955XYX9-F1
#
_cell.length_a   1.000
_cell.length_b   1.000
_cell.length_c   1.000
_cell.angle_alpha   90.00
_cell.angle_beta   90.00
_cell.angle_gamma   90.00
#
_symmetry.space_group_name_H-M   'P 1'
#
loop_
_entity.id
_entity.type
_entity.pdbx_description
1 polymer ?
#
loop_
_entity_poly.entity_id
_entity_poly.type
_entity_poly.pdbx_seq_one_letter_code
_entity_poly.pdbx_strand_id
1 'polypeptide(L)'
;MGNRLFIISMLALSATHCSSDLPLAGDLPSQGSDGSACDSDSDCLGGVCLTEVDSQYPGGYCTRFFCEVGDCNGGRCAELDGRQSQCVDLCARSVDCRDGYACESLDDSGTLGCVPRLLPSAGEPNESGACVSGCSNEPVRIECGFTPIASLGEENVFVIPFEVPTGADGFSLSAWGDPTAASSESAPVAFVRAENSSGEVLLLNGVDAPINLASFFPNNDIVTLGFPLAPRYEDFTDTSGGSVRLESTAEQLCLARSASTGDDRVLRIRLVAATSSVNAEDVLDDTDFQAALELIGQIFEPAFSLEIVESTTLESGPNDG
;
A
#
# COMPACT_ATOMS: atom_id res chain seq x y z
N MET A 1 27.71 -3.01 -19.45
CA MET A 1 26.33 -2.92 -18.94
C MET A 1 26.43 -3.27 -17.48
N GLY A 2 26.31 -2.29 -16.58
CA GLY A 2 26.40 -2.56 -15.14
C GLY A 2 25.08 -3.17 -14.65
N ASN A 3 25.15 -4.21 -13.82
CA ASN A 3 23.97 -4.77 -13.18
C ASN A 3 23.35 -3.71 -12.27
N ARG A 4 22.08 -3.37 -12.50
CA ARG A 4 21.30 -2.44 -11.68
C ARG A 4 20.48 -3.27 -10.69
N LEU A 5 20.65 -3.03 -9.40
CA LEU A 5 19.89 -3.73 -8.36
C LEU A 5 18.71 -2.85 -7.92
N PHE A 6 17.49 -3.36 -8.13
CA PHE A 6 16.26 -2.75 -7.67
C PHE A 6 15.58 -3.69 -6.68
N ILE A 7 15.26 -3.18 -5.50
CA ILE A 7 14.44 -3.90 -4.53
C ILE A 7 13.00 -3.44 -4.73
N ILE A 8 12.16 -4.33 -5.23
CA ILE A 8 10.71 -4.18 -5.22
C ILE A 8 10.20 -5.06 -4.08
N SER A 9 9.89 -4.45 -2.94
CA SER A 9 9.18 -5.17 -1.87
C SER A 9 7.69 -4.97 -2.09
N MET A 10 6.98 -6.07 -2.39
CA MET A 10 5.52 -6.09 -2.44
C MET A 10 5.00 -6.70 -1.16
N LEU A 11 4.21 -5.95 -0.40
CA LEU A 11 3.41 -6.49 0.69
C LEU A 11 1.96 -6.52 0.22
N ALA A 12 1.46 -7.70 -0.13
CA ALA A 12 0.04 -7.90 -0.44
C ALA A 12 -0.64 -8.47 0.82
N LEU A 13 -1.52 -7.69 1.45
CA LEU A 13 -2.38 -8.21 2.52
C LEU A 13 -3.50 -9.05 1.89
N SER A 14 -3.67 -10.29 2.34
CA SER A 14 -4.76 -11.13 1.85
C SER A 14 -6.10 -10.68 2.44
N ALA A 15 -6.98 -10.12 1.61
CA ALA A 15 -8.36 -9.88 1.99
C ALA A 15 -9.18 -11.17 1.88
N THR A 16 -9.78 -11.61 2.98
CA THR A 16 -10.70 -12.76 3.02
C THR A 16 -12.02 -12.40 2.31
N HIS A 17 -12.22 -12.99 1.11
CA HIS A 17 -13.46 -13.12 0.30
C HIS A 17 -14.65 -12.16 0.55
N CYS A 18 -15.03 -11.38 -0.46
CA CYS A 18 -16.42 -10.93 -0.65
C CYS A 18 -16.86 -11.06 -2.11
N SER A 19 -18.09 -11.54 -2.27
CA SER A 19 -18.76 -11.98 -3.51
C SER A 19 -18.96 -10.86 -4.53
N SER A 20 -18.82 -11.21 -5.81
CA SER A 20 -18.98 -10.34 -6.97
C SER A 20 -20.44 -10.24 -7.44
N ASP A 21 -21.10 -9.11 -7.18
CA ASP A 21 -22.25 -8.60 -7.92
C ASP A 21 -22.21 -7.07 -7.85
N LEU A 22 -21.68 -6.41 -8.89
CA LEU A 22 -21.69 -4.94 -9.02
C LEU A 22 -22.46 -4.50 -10.28
N PRO A 23 -23.35 -3.49 -10.17
CA PRO A 23 -24.02 -2.88 -11.31
C PRO A 23 -23.08 -1.90 -12.06
N LEU A 24 -23.40 -1.71 -13.34
CA LEU A 24 -22.62 -0.96 -14.33
C LEU A 24 -22.58 0.55 -14.05
N ALA A 25 -21.46 1.17 -14.46
CA ALA A 25 -21.15 2.61 -14.41
C ALA A 25 -22.33 3.52 -14.83
N GLY A 26 -22.64 4.51 -13.99
CA GLY A 26 -23.66 5.53 -14.24
C GLY A 26 -23.14 6.68 -15.13
N ASP A 27 -24.03 7.19 -15.99
CA ASP A 27 -23.81 8.41 -16.77
C ASP A 27 -23.54 9.62 -15.85
N LEU A 28 -22.65 10.53 -16.27
CA LEU A 28 -22.38 11.78 -15.56
C LEU A 28 -23.68 12.55 -15.28
N PRO A 29 -23.84 13.16 -14.10
CA PRO A 29 -25.04 13.92 -13.74
C PRO A 29 -25.35 14.99 -14.80
N SER A 30 -26.61 15.04 -15.25
CA SER A 30 -27.10 16.10 -16.14
C SER A 30 -26.97 17.45 -15.42
N GLN A 31 -26.48 18.51 -16.11
CA GLN A 31 -26.27 19.83 -15.48
C GLN A 31 -27.43 20.24 -14.55
N GLY A 32 -27.08 20.52 -13.29
CA GLY A 32 -28.00 20.96 -12.25
C GLY A 32 -28.73 19.84 -11.49
N SER A 33 -28.49 18.57 -11.81
CA SER A 33 -28.96 17.45 -10.98
C SER A 33 -28.24 17.42 -9.64
N ASP A 34 -28.76 16.64 -8.69
CA ASP A 34 -28.08 16.45 -7.41
C ASP A 34 -26.67 15.88 -7.64
N GLY A 35 -25.67 16.41 -6.92
CA GLY A 35 -24.25 16.09 -7.15
C GLY A 35 -23.51 16.95 -8.16
N SER A 36 -24.23 17.69 -9.01
CA SER A 36 -23.60 18.59 -9.99
C SER A 36 -22.87 19.76 -9.31
N ALA A 37 -21.83 20.28 -9.96
CA ALA A 37 -21.17 21.53 -9.59
C ALA A 37 -22.13 22.73 -9.76
N CYS A 38 -21.97 23.76 -8.93
CA CYS A 38 -22.77 24.99 -9.00
C CYS A 38 -22.03 26.18 -8.39
N ASP A 39 -22.39 27.39 -8.82
CA ASP A 39 -21.92 28.64 -8.20
C ASP A 39 -23.03 29.34 -7.40
N SER A 40 -24.29 28.97 -7.67
CA SER A 40 -25.48 29.57 -7.08
C SER A 40 -26.69 28.64 -7.09
N ASP A 41 -27.70 28.91 -6.26
CA ASP A 41 -28.93 28.11 -6.19
C ASP A 41 -29.67 28.00 -7.54
N SER A 42 -29.53 28.99 -8.42
CA SER A 42 -30.16 28.99 -9.74
C SER A 42 -29.57 27.96 -10.71
N ASP A 43 -28.40 27.40 -10.40
CA ASP A 43 -27.76 26.37 -11.21
C ASP A 43 -28.33 24.97 -10.90
N CYS A 44 -29.12 24.85 -9.82
CA CYS A 44 -29.55 23.56 -9.28
C CYS A 44 -31.05 23.32 -9.47
N LEU A 45 -31.40 22.15 -10.03
CA LEU A 45 -32.78 21.66 -10.12
C LEU A 45 -33.38 21.40 -8.72
N GLY A 46 -32.54 21.00 -7.76
CA GLY A 46 -32.91 20.84 -6.35
C GLY A 46 -33.17 22.16 -5.62
N GLY A 47 -32.71 23.29 -6.19
CA GLY A 47 -32.90 24.64 -5.70
C GLY A 47 -31.91 25.11 -4.64
N VAL A 48 -30.88 24.31 -4.32
CA VAL A 48 -29.84 24.66 -3.34
C VAL A 48 -28.47 24.32 -3.91
N CYS A 49 -27.55 25.29 -3.84
CA CYS A 49 -26.14 25.11 -4.09
C CYS A 49 -25.36 25.19 -2.78
N LEU A 50 -24.75 24.07 -2.35
CA LEU A 50 -23.83 24.08 -1.24
C LEU A 50 -22.45 24.55 -1.71
N THR A 51 -22.06 25.76 -1.32
CA THR A 51 -20.78 26.34 -1.74
C THR A 51 -19.63 25.94 -0.81
N GLU A 52 -18.40 26.14 -1.29
CA GLU A 52 -17.19 25.95 -0.48
C GLU A 52 -17.18 26.87 0.76
N VAL A 53 -17.65 28.11 0.60
CA VAL A 53 -17.64 29.15 1.64
C VAL A 53 -18.56 28.78 2.80
N ASP A 54 -19.72 28.20 2.51
CA ASP A 54 -20.75 27.97 3.52
C ASP A 54 -20.65 26.58 4.16
N SER A 55 -20.21 25.58 3.39
CA SER A 55 -20.43 24.18 3.75
C SER A 55 -19.26 23.24 3.45
N GLN A 56 -18.10 23.73 2.98
CA GLN A 56 -16.95 22.91 2.59
C GLN A 56 -17.25 21.94 1.43
N TYR A 57 -18.04 22.37 0.44
CA TYR A 57 -18.31 21.61 -0.79
C TYR A 57 -17.44 22.17 -1.93
N PRO A 58 -16.28 21.56 -2.26
CA PRO A 58 -15.34 22.09 -3.24
C PRO A 58 -15.98 22.26 -4.61
N GLY A 59 -15.94 23.47 -5.18
CA GLY A 59 -16.55 23.76 -6.47
C GLY A 59 -18.08 23.60 -6.51
N GLY A 60 -18.75 23.70 -5.36
CA GLY A 60 -20.20 23.73 -5.22
C GLY A 60 -20.90 22.39 -5.39
N TYR A 61 -22.05 22.17 -4.76
CA TYR A 61 -22.81 20.92 -4.90
C TYR A 61 -24.31 21.17 -4.92
N CYS A 62 -24.95 20.82 -6.04
CA CYS A 62 -26.39 20.87 -6.17
C CYS A 62 -27.04 19.81 -5.29
N THR A 63 -28.02 20.25 -4.50
CA THR A 63 -28.80 19.37 -3.63
C THR A 63 -30.20 19.93 -3.39
N ARG A 64 -30.98 19.21 -2.58
CA ARG A 64 -32.22 19.65 -1.95
C ARG A 64 -32.19 19.26 -0.48
N PHE A 65 -32.44 20.22 0.41
CA PHE A 65 -32.67 19.94 1.83
C PHE A 65 -34.09 19.45 2.10
N PHE A 66 -34.25 18.73 3.22
CA PHE A 66 -35.52 18.17 3.66
C PHE A 66 -36.18 17.27 2.60
N CYS A 67 -35.35 16.55 1.85
CA CYS A 67 -35.85 15.59 0.87
C CYS A 67 -36.53 14.40 1.56
N GLU A 68 -37.40 13.75 0.81
CA GLU A 68 -37.94 12.42 1.07
C GLU A 68 -37.52 11.44 -0.04
N VAL A 69 -37.89 10.17 0.12
CA VAL A 69 -37.63 9.15 -0.89
C VAL A 69 -38.32 9.51 -2.20
N GLY A 70 -37.54 9.70 -3.26
CA GLY A 70 -38.01 10.04 -4.60
C GLY A 70 -37.97 11.54 -4.95
N ASP A 71 -37.56 12.41 -4.02
CA ASP A 71 -37.44 13.85 -4.27
C ASP A 71 -36.19 14.25 -5.06
N CYS A 72 -35.19 13.37 -5.08
CA CYS A 72 -33.89 13.63 -5.67
C CYS A 72 -33.89 13.39 -7.18
N ASN A 73 -33.24 14.28 -7.93
CA ASN A 73 -33.11 14.22 -9.37
C ASN A 73 -31.87 13.42 -9.75
N GLY A 74 -31.92 12.09 -9.58
CA GLY A 74 -30.83 11.17 -9.91
C GLY A 74 -30.02 10.70 -8.70
N GLY A 75 -30.13 11.40 -7.57
CA GLY A 75 -29.51 11.00 -6.30
C GLY A 75 -30.43 10.22 -5.36
N ARG A 76 -29.98 10.08 -4.10
CA ARG A 76 -30.74 9.56 -2.97
C ARG A 76 -30.82 10.58 -1.86
N CYS A 77 -31.93 10.57 -1.14
CA CYS A 77 -32.08 11.37 0.08
C CYS A 77 -31.38 10.68 1.25
N ALA A 78 -30.42 11.36 1.89
CA ALA A 78 -29.66 10.83 3.02
C ALA A 78 -29.55 11.85 4.15
N GLU A 79 -29.45 11.36 5.39
CA GLU A 79 -29.18 12.18 6.56
C GLU A 79 -27.68 12.13 6.85
N LEU A 80 -26.96 13.23 6.61
CA LEU A 80 -25.51 13.29 6.84
C LEU A 80 -25.24 13.87 8.23
N ASP A 81 -24.48 13.16 9.07
CA ASP A 81 -24.01 13.61 10.39
C ASP A 81 -25.11 14.16 11.33
N GLY A 82 -26.31 13.59 11.29
CA GLY A 82 -27.45 14.06 12.09
C GLY A 82 -27.92 15.48 11.72
N ARG A 83 -27.58 15.94 10.51
CA ARG A 83 -28.09 17.18 9.91
C ARG A 83 -29.42 16.93 9.21
N GLN A 84 -29.95 17.96 8.57
CA GLN A 84 -31.15 17.86 7.75
C GLN A 84 -30.89 16.90 6.58
N SER A 85 -31.92 16.15 6.18
CA SER A 85 -31.80 15.26 5.01
C SER A 85 -31.45 16.06 3.76
N GLN A 86 -30.56 15.52 2.92
CA GLN A 86 -30.14 16.15 1.68
C GLN A 86 -29.99 15.13 0.55
N CYS A 87 -30.21 15.58 -0.68
CA CYS A 87 -29.97 14.76 -1.86
C CYS A 87 -28.47 14.64 -2.15
N VAL A 88 -28.01 13.41 -2.30
CA VAL A 88 -26.63 13.05 -2.64
C VAL A 88 -26.60 12.17 -3.87
N ASP A 89 -25.64 12.41 -4.75
CA ASP A 89 -25.41 11.56 -5.92
C ASP A 89 -24.88 10.20 -5.50
N LEU A 90 -25.27 9.15 -6.23
CA LEU A 90 -24.90 7.77 -5.91
C LEU A 90 -23.58 7.41 -6.59
N CYS A 91 -22.80 6.54 -5.95
CA CYS A 91 -21.53 6.06 -6.49
C CYS A 91 -21.35 4.58 -6.16
N ALA A 92 -20.52 3.89 -6.94
CA ALA A 92 -20.03 2.56 -6.59
C ALA A 92 -18.60 2.63 -6.02
N ARG A 93 -17.81 3.62 -6.45
CA ARG A 93 -16.41 3.84 -6.06
C ARG A 93 -16.11 5.34 -6.03
N SER A 94 -15.07 5.75 -5.32
CA SER A 94 -14.67 7.17 -5.21
C SER A 94 -14.34 7.83 -6.56
N VAL A 95 -13.89 7.05 -7.56
CA VAL A 95 -13.64 7.54 -8.93
C VAL A 95 -14.92 7.93 -9.67
N ASP A 96 -16.09 7.46 -9.21
CA ASP A 96 -17.38 7.88 -9.78
C ASP A 96 -17.79 9.27 -9.28
N CYS A 97 -17.15 9.76 -8.21
CA CYS A 97 -17.36 11.09 -7.66
C CYS A 97 -16.44 12.13 -8.33
N ARG A 98 -16.84 13.40 -8.26
CA ARG A 98 -16.00 14.52 -8.73
C ARG A 98 -14.79 14.73 -7.81
N ASP A 99 -13.72 15.29 -8.35
CA ASP A 99 -12.56 15.76 -7.58
C ASP A 99 -12.97 16.52 -6.31
N GLY A 100 -12.40 16.13 -5.17
CA GLY A 100 -12.74 16.68 -3.85
C GLY A 100 -13.92 15.98 -3.15
N TYR A 101 -14.46 14.90 -3.72
CA TYR A 101 -15.53 14.08 -3.14
C TYR A 101 -15.08 12.63 -2.97
N ALA A 102 -15.70 11.93 -2.02
CA ALA A 102 -15.45 10.51 -1.74
C ALA A 102 -16.77 9.72 -1.76
N CYS A 103 -16.68 8.44 -2.12
CA CYS A 103 -17.82 7.54 -2.14
C CYS A 103 -17.97 6.86 -0.77
N GLU A 104 -18.85 7.43 0.08
CA GLU A 104 -19.01 7.05 1.48
C GLU A 104 -20.36 6.40 1.74
N SER A 105 -20.46 5.60 2.82
CA SER A 105 -21.74 5.02 3.22
C SER A 105 -22.68 6.08 3.78
N LEU A 106 -23.89 6.13 3.22
CA LEU A 106 -24.94 7.08 3.59
C LEU A 106 -25.80 6.58 4.76
N ASP A 107 -25.81 5.26 4.98
CA ASP A 107 -26.59 4.59 6.03
C ASP A 107 -26.07 3.17 6.32
N ASP A 108 -26.66 2.51 7.31
CA ASP A 108 -26.32 1.12 7.70
C ASP A 108 -26.69 0.07 6.64
N SER A 109 -27.38 0.47 5.57
CA SER A 109 -27.74 -0.46 4.48
C SER A 109 -26.60 -0.65 3.47
N GLY A 110 -25.49 0.08 3.63
CA GLY A 110 -24.34 0.04 2.73
C GLY A 110 -24.58 0.78 1.42
N THR A 111 -25.57 1.69 1.38
CA THR A 111 -25.77 2.53 0.21
C THR A 111 -24.69 3.61 0.20
N LEU A 112 -23.96 3.74 -0.89
CA LEU A 112 -22.90 4.72 -1.03
C LEU A 112 -23.35 5.98 -1.77
N GLY A 113 -22.77 7.12 -1.44
CA GLY A 113 -22.98 8.38 -2.14
C GLY A 113 -21.77 9.31 -2.09
N CYS A 114 -21.73 10.23 -3.06
CA CYS A 114 -20.67 11.22 -3.19
C CYS A 114 -20.89 12.34 -2.17
N VAL A 115 -20.08 12.34 -1.12
CA VAL A 115 -20.02 13.40 -0.11
C VAL A 115 -18.70 14.16 -0.26
N PRO A 116 -18.61 15.44 0.17
CA PRO A 116 -17.33 16.13 0.18
C PRO A 116 -16.34 15.28 0.93
N ARG A 117 -15.15 15.13 0.35
CA ARG A 117 -14.04 14.59 1.12
C ARG A 117 -13.82 15.62 2.22
N LEU A 118 -14.23 15.28 3.44
CA LEU A 118 -13.81 16.05 4.59
C LEU A 118 -12.29 16.10 4.45
N LEU A 119 -11.73 17.31 4.35
CA LEU A 119 -10.29 17.44 4.52
C LEU A 119 -10.00 16.67 5.81
N PRO A 120 -9.12 15.66 5.74
CA PRO A 120 -8.90 14.79 6.85
C PRO A 120 -8.80 15.61 8.11
N SER A 121 -9.53 15.24 9.15
CA SER A 121 -9.40 15.87 10.45
C SER A 121 -7.97 15.58 10.95
N ALA A 122 -6.98 16.35 10.50
CA ALA A 122 -5.55 16.13 10.70
C ALA A 122 -5.20 14.63 10.95
N GLY A 123 -5.34 13.75 9.95
CA GLY A 123 -5.08 12.32 10.20
C GLY A 123 -5.38 11.28 9.12
N GLU A 124 -6.09 11.60 8.05
CA GLU A 124 -6.40 10.64 6.96
C GLU A 124 -5.68 11.04 5.65
N PRO A 125 -5.34 10.08 4.76
CA PRO A 125 -4.52 10.34 3.58
C PRO A 125 -5.27 11.13 2.49
N ASN A 126 -4.53 11.90 1.67
CA ASN A 126 -5.07 12.59 0.50
C ASN A 126 -4.80 11.82 -0.81
N GLU A 127 -5.47 12.22 -1.88
CA GLU A 127 -5.42 11.61 -3.24
C GLU A 127 -4.05 11.63 -3.93
N SER A 128 -3.05 12.30 -3.34
CA SER A 128 -1.66 12.25 -3.82
C SER A 128 -0.88 11.04 -3.29
N GLY A 129 -1.49 10.18 -2.45
CA GLY A 129 -0.76 9.13 -1.73
C GLY A 129 0.26 9.68 -0.73
N ALA A 130 0.29 11.01 -0.56
CA ALA A 130 1.12 11.65 0.43
C ALA A 130 0.37 11.59 1.75
N CYS A 131 0.73 10.64 2.60
CA CYS A 131 0.24 10.55 3.97
C CYS A 131 0.57 11.85 4.72
N VAL A 132 -0.41 12.75 4.86
CA VAL A 132 -0.26 14.00 5.61
C VAL A 132 -0.48 13.69 7.08
N SER A 133 0.56 13.13 7.72
CA SER A 133 0.69 12.84 9.15
C SER A 133 -0.38 11.90 9.75
N GLY A 134 0.00 10.65 10.04
CA GLY A 134 -0.84 9.72 10.80
C GLY A 134 -0.59 8.26 10.43
N CYS A 135 -0.42 7.97 9.14
CA CYS A 135 0.22 6.74 8.72
C CYS A 135 1.70 6.85 9.12
N SER A 136 2.09 6.05 10.10
CA SER A 136 3.50 5.77 10.33
C SER A 136 4.03 5.09 9.07
N ASN A 137 4.48 5.89 8.09
CA ASN A 137 5.49 5.46 7.13
C ASN A 137 6.73 5.20 7.98
N GLU A 138 6.75 4.07 8.67
CA GLU A 138 7.97 3.66 9.33
C GLU A 138 8.93 3.39 8.17
N PRO A 139 9.98 4.22 8.05
CA PRO A 139 10.87 4.15 6.90
C PRO A 139 11.38 2.71 6.81
N VAL A 140 11.52 2.20 5.58
CA VAL A 140 12.15 0.90 5.38
C VAL A 140 13.50 0.91 6.11
N ARG A 141 13.59 0.13 7.19
CA ARG A 141 14.83 0.07 7.96
C ARG A 141 15.72 -0.93 7.27
N ILE A 142 16.83 -0.43 6.73
CA ILE A 142 17.87 -1.23 6.10
C ILE A 142 19.04 -1.31 7.06
N GLU A 143 19.38 -2.54 7.46
CA GLU A 143 20.53 -2.84 8.30
C GLU A 143 21.50 -3.69 7.49
N CYS A 144 22.77 -3.28 7.44
CA CYS A 144 23.84 -4.00 6.74
C CYS A 144 24.96 -4.37 7.70
N GLY A 145 25.88 -5.21 7.23
CA GLY A 145 27.04 -5.66 8.03
C GLY A 145 26.74 -6.87 8.91
N PHE A 146 25.66 -7.61 8.64
CA PHE A 146 25.44 -8.89 9.31
C PHE A 146 26.52 -9.88 8.88
N THR A 147 27.28 -10.41 9.84
CA THR A 147 28.33 -11.41 9.61
C THR A 147 27.82 -12.82 9.89
N PRO A 148 28.36 -13.85 9.22
CA PRO A 148 27.90 -15.21 9.45
C PRO A 148 28.33 -15.74 10.82
N ILE A 149 27.47 -16.57 11.40
CA ILE A 149 27.72 -17.25 12.68
C ILE A 149 28.36 -18.63 12.50
N ALA A 150 28.28 -19.18 11.28
CA ALA A 150 28.86 -20.47 10.90
C ALA A 150 29.04 -20.52 9.38
N SER A 151 29.86 -21.47 8.92
CA SER A 151 29.97 -21.82 7.50
C SER A 151 29.70 -23.31 7.34
N LEU A 152 28.90 -23.66 6.33
CA LEU A 152 28.51 -25.02 5.97
C LEU A 152 28.95 -25.29 4.52
N GLY A 153 30.20 -25.71 4.36
CA GLY A 153 30.79 -25.85 3.02
C GLY A 153 31.11 -24.48 2.43
N GLU A 154 30.51 -24.15 1.30
CA GLU A 154 30.66 -22.84 0.62
C GLU A 154 29.62 -21.82 1.08
N GLU A 155 28.62 -22.24 1.86
CA GLU A 155 27.56 -21.37 2.34
C GLU A 155 27.87 -20.83 3.74
N ASN A 156 27.65 -19.55 3.91
CA ASN A 156 27.67 -18.85 5.18
C ASN A 156 26.26 -18.83 5.79
N VAL A 157 26.18 -19.08 7.08
CA VAL A 157 24.93 -19.11 7.86
C VAL A 157 24.81 -17.84 8.66
N PHE A 158 23.69 -17.13 8.48
CA PHE A 158 23.36 -15.91 9.21
C PHE A 158 22.15 -16.17 10.11
N VAL A 159 22.13 -15.54 11.27
CA VAL A 159 20.95 -15.47 12.14
C VAL A 159 20.71 -14.01 12.47
N ILE A 160 19.65 -13.44 11.89
CA ILE A 160 19.35 -12.02 11.98
C ILE A 160 18.12 -11.83 12.86
N PRO A 161 18.22 -11.10 13.99
CA PRO A 161 17.05 -10.75 14.78
C PRO A 161 16.19 -9.73 14.03
N PHE A 162 14.89 -9.81 14.20
CA PHE A 162 13.95 -8.81 13.71
C PHE A 162 12.91 -8.48 14.78
N GLU A 163 12.41 -7.25 14.74
CA GLU A 163 11.30 -6.80 15.57
C GLU A 163 10.11 -6.50 14.66
N VAL A 164 8.90 -6.78 15.14
CA VAL A 164 7.66 -6.44 14.45
C VAL A 164 7.01 -5.31 15.25
N PRO A 165 6.71 -4.16 14.62
CA PRO A 165 6.02 -3.06 15.30
C PRO A 165 4.70 -3.53 15.92
N THR A 166 4.41 -3.07 17.12
CA THR A 166 3.14 -3.40 17.79
C THR A 166 1.96 -2.88 16.97
N GLY A 167 1.01 -3.76 16.64
CA GLY A 167 -0.16 -3.42 15.83
C GLY A 167 0.08 -3.50 14.32
N ALA A 168 1.17 -4.12 13.87
CA ALA A 168 1.35 -4.44 12.45
C ALA A 168 0.45 -5.61 12.04
N ASP A 169 -0.32 -5.43 10.97
CA ASP A 169 -1.16 -6.46 10.36
C ASP A 169 -0.35 -7.38 9.42
N GLY A 170 0.87 -6.96 9.09
CA GLY A 170 1.82 -7.73 8.30
C GLY A 170 3.19 -7.09 8.24
N PHE A 171 4.19 -7.86 7.84
CA PHE A 171 5.55 -7.35 7.63
C PHE A 171 6.30 -8.13 6.56
N SER A 172 7.31 -7.53 5.94
CA SER A 172 8.25 -8.20 5.06
C SER A 172 9.69 -8.06 5.51
N LEU A 173 10.46 -9.11 5.26
CA LEU A 173 11.90 -9.19 5.41
C LEU A 173 12.49 -9.39 4.01
N SER A 174 13.37 -8.49 3.56
CA SER A 174 14.08 -8.65 2.29
C SER A 174 15.57 -8.68 2.54
N ALA A 175 16.27 -9.73 2.12
CA ALA A 175 17.70 -9.91 2.36
C ALA A 175 18.48 -10.02 1.05
N TRP A 176 19.70 -9.46 1.03
CA TRP A 176 20.64 -9.53 -0.10
C TRP A 176 22.09 -9.44 0.39
N GLY A 177 23.04 -9.90 -0.44
CA GLY A 177 24.47 -9.73 -0.19
C GLY A 177 24.89 -8.26 -0.21
N ASP A 178 25.75 -7.84 0.73
CA ASP A 178 26.22 -6.45 0.78
C ASP A 178 26.95 -6.07 -0.53
N PRO A 179 26.44 -5.12 -1.33
CA PRO A 179 27.03 -4.75 -2.60
C PRO A 179 28.37 -4.03 -2.46
N THR A 180 28.70 -3.54 -1.26
CA THR A 180 29.96 -2.84 -0.98
C THR A 180 31.10 -3.79 -0.61
N ALA A 181 30.79 -5.06 -0.33
CA ALA A 181 31.81 -6.07 -0.05
C ALA A 181 32.64 -6.33 -1.32
N ALA A 182 33.96 -6.45 -1.16
CA ALA A 182 34.93 -6.49 -2.26
C ALA A 182 34.79 -7.71 -3.21
N SER A 183 33.92 -8.68 -2.89
CA SER A 183 33.68 -9.91 -3.64
C SER A 183 32.37 -9.87 -4.46
N SER A 184 31.93 -8.70 -4.92
CA SER A 184 30.57 -8.34 -5.40
C SER A 184 30.03 -9.06 -6.65
N GLU A 185 30.33 -10.34 -6.85
CA GLU A 185 29.36 -11.19 -7.55
C GLU A 185 28.14 -11.34 -6.63
N SER A 186 26.98 -11.25 -7.26
CA SER A 186 25.71 -11.32 -6.56
C SER A 186 25.65 -12.70 -5.87
N ALA A 187 25.50 -12.67 -4.54
CA ALA A 187 25.57 -13.86 -3.72
C ALA A 187 24.14 -14.32 -3.42
N PRO A 188 23.72 -15.52 -3.87
CA PRO A 188 22.36 -15.99 -3.62
C PRO A 188 22.09 -16.04 -2.13
N VAL A 189 20.90 -15.61 -1.72
CA VAL A 189 20.41 -15.67 -0.34
C VAL A 189 19.24 -16.65 -0.30
N ALA A 190 19.21 -17.53 0.69
CA ALA A 190 18.12 -18.46 0.94
C ALA A 190 17.60 -18.28 2.36
N PHE A 191 16.28 -18.09 2.50
CA PHE A 191 15.61 -18.12 3.78
C PHE A 191 15.36 -19.58 4.18
N VAL A 192 15.91 -20.00 5.32
CA VAL A 192 15.89 -21.40 5.74
C VAL A 192 14.85 -21.63 6.82
N ARG A 193 14.84 -20.74 7.81
CA ARG A 193 14.05 -20.88 9.04
C ARG A 193 13.74 -19.52 9.62
N ALA A 194 12.49 -19.27 10.03
CA ALA A 194 12.13 -18.17 10.90
C ALA A 194 11.68 -18.72 12.25
N GLU A 195 12.02 -18.04 13.33
CA GLU A 195 11.59 -18.36 14.69
C GLU A 195 11.07 -17.10 15.36
N ASN A 196 9.83 -17.11 15.86
CA ASN A 196 9.26 -15.96 16.55
C ASN A 196 9.67 -15.94 18.04
N SER A 197 9.30 -14.87 18.75
CA SER A 197 9.65 -14.72 20.18
C SER A 197 9.02 -15.76 21.12
N SER A 198 8.00 -16.49 20.67
CA SER A 198 7.38 -17.58 21.43
C SER A 198 8.10 -18.92 21.24
N GLY A 199 9.08 -18.98 20.33
CA GLY A 199 9.82 -20.19 19.97
C GLY A 199 9.13 -21.04 18.90
N GLU A 200 8.08 -20.53 18.27
CA GLU A 200 7.46 -21.16 17.11
C GLU A 200 8.39 -21.07 15.91
N VAL A 201 8.47 -22.16 15.14
CA VAL A 201 9.44 -22.31 14.06
C VAL A 201 8.74 -22.51 12.73
N LEU A 202 9.05 -21.63 11.79
CA LEU A 202 8.65 -21.75 10.39
C LEU A 202 9.85 -22.24 9.56
N LEU A 203 9.70 -23.40 8.92
CA LEU A 203 10.68 -23.93 7.97
C LEU A 203 10.31 -23.46 6.56
N LEU A 204 11.23 -22.77 5.90
CA LEU A 204 10.98 -22.07 4.64
C LEU A 204 11.43 -22.86 3.39
N ASN A 205 12.07 -24.02 3.60
CA ASN A 205 12.59 -24.91 2.56
C ASN A 205 11.53 -25.90 2.01
N GLY A 206 10.29 -25.46 1.75
CA GLY A 206 9.17 -26.35 1.41
C GLY A 206 8.12 -25.78 0.45
N VAL A 207 6.96 -26.43 0.36
CA VAL A 207 5.82 -26.03 -0.51
C VAL A 207 5.23 -24.66 -0.12
N ASP A 208 5.58 -24.19 1.06
CA ASP A 208 5.20 -22.91 1.65
C ASP A 208 6.30 -21.86 1.46
N ALA A 209 7.19 -22.07 0.48
CA ALA A 209 8.33 -21.21 0.24
C ALA A 209 7.88 -19.75 0.01
N PRO A 210 8.66 -18.78 0.52
CA PRO A 210 8.47 -17.37 0.15
C PRO A 210 8.40 -17.22 -1.36
N ILE A 211 7.64 -16.22 -1.82
CA ILE A 211 7.67 -15.83 -3.23
C ILE A 211 9.11 -15.45 -3.56
N ASN A 212 9.82 -16.34 -4.26
CA ASN A 212 11.16 -16.06 -4.70
C ASN A 212 11.07 -15.10 -5.90
N LEU A 213 11.16 -13.80 -5.60
CA LEU A 213 11.15 -12.75 -6.61
C LEU A 213 12.34 -12.85 -7.59
N ALA A 214 13.40 -13.61 -7.26
CA ALA A 214 14.48 -13.88 -8.21
C ALA A 214 13.98 -14.58 -9.49
N SER A 215 12.84 -15.29 -9.43
CA SER A 215 12.21 -15.86 -10.63
C SER A 215 11.65 -14.79 -11.59
N PHE A 216 11.27 -13.63 -11.06
CA PHE A 216 10.83 -12.48 -11.86
C PHE A 216 12.00 -11.62 -12.33
N PHE A 217 13.10 -11.61 -11.58
CA PHE A 217 14.28 -10.82 -11.86
C PHE A 217 15.52 -11.73 -11.92
N PRO A 218 15.87 -12.30 -13.08
CA PRO A 218 16.87 -13.37 -13.23
C PRO A 218 18.31 -13.00 -12.85
N ASN A 219 18.55 -11.79 -12.31
CA ASN A 219 19.85 -11.31 -11.83
C ASN A 219 19.77 -10.66 -10.44
N ASN A 220 18.65 -10.78 -9.72
CA ASN A 220 18.50 -10.22 -8.39
C ASN A 220 18.59 -11.33 -7.33
N ASP A 221 19.63 -11.28 -6.51
CA ASP A 221 19.80 -12.17 -5.34
C ASP A 221 19.09 -11.64 -4.10
N ILE A 222 17.97 -10.95 -4.31
CA ILE A 222 17.11 -10.49 -3.23
C ILE A 222 16.05 -11.55 -3.01
N VAL A 223 15.93 -12.00 -1.76
CA VAL A 223 14.79 -12.82 -1.35
C VAL A 223 13.94 -12.04 -0.37
N THR A 224 12.62 -12.06 -0.58
CA THR A 224 11.64 -11.41 0.27
C THR A 224 10.71 -12.45 0.89
N LEU A 225 10.53 -12.33 2.20
CA LEU A 225 9.59 -13.11 3.00
C LEU A 225 8.53 -12.14 3.54
N GLY A 226 7.27 -12.30 3.15
CA GLY A 226 6.14 -11.50 3.66
C GLY A 226 5.32 -12.27 4.68
N PHE A 227 4.70 -11.59 5.65
CA PHE A 227 3.83 -12.16 6.67
C PHE A 227 2.51 -11.36 6.74
N PRO A 228 1.36 -12.01 6.98
CA PRO A 228 1.20 -13.46 7.03
C PRO A 228 1.29 -14.08 5.63
N LEU A 229 2.07 -15.15 5.43
CA LEU A 229 2.14 -15.86 4.13
C LEU A 229 0.83 -16.58 3.79
N ALA A 230 0.05 -16.91 4.82
CA ALA A 230 -1.21 -17.63 4.78
C ALA A 230 -1.90 -17.49 6.16
N PRO A 231 -3.22 -17.69 6.26
CA PRO A 231 -3.96 -17.57 7.53
C PRO A 231 -3.38 -18.40 8.69
N ARG A 232 -2.75 -19.55 8.38
CA ARG A 232 -2.08 -20.40 9.38
C ARG A 232 -0.83 -19.77 10.02
N TYR A 233 -0.40 -18.59 9.58
CA TYR A 233 0.77 -17.87 10.10
C TYR A 233 0.38 -16.52 10.72
N GLU A 234 -0.89 -16.29 11.02
CA GLU A 234 -1.35 -15.11 11.77
C GLU A 234 -0.68 -15.04 13.16
N ASP A 235 -0.41 -16.19 13.79
CA ASP A 235 0.31 -16.23 15.08
C ASP A 235 1.74 -15.66 14.98
N PHE A 236 2.34 -15.61 13.79
CA PHE A 236 3.65 -15.00 13.56
C PHE A 236 3.60 -13.47 13.59
N THR A 237 2.48 -12.85 13.17
CA THR A 237 2.30 -11.39 13.20
C THR A 237 1.98 -10.87 14.60
N ASP A 238 1.41 -11.71 15.47
CA ASP A 238 1.08 -11.36 16.86
C ASP A 238 2.29 -11.29 17.80
N THR A 239 3.48 -11.65 17.31
CA THR A 239 4.71 -11.60 18.09
C THR A 239 5.46 -10.28 17.90
N SER A 240 6.13 -9.81 18.95
CA SER A 240 6.92 -8.56 18.89
C SER A 240 8.23 -8.68 18.09
N GLY A 241 8.50 -9.85 17.48
CA GLY A 241 9.75 -10.10 16.77
C GLY A 241 10.19 -11.57 16.79
N GLY A 242 11.41 -11.80 16.33
CA GLY A 242 11.98 -13.13 16.19
C GLY A 242 13.41 -13.12 15.65
N SER A 243 13.82 -14.23 15.06
CA SER A 243 15.05 -14.35 14.29
C SER A 243 14.82 -15.11 13.00
N VAL A 244 15.57 -14.75 11.97
CA VAL A 244 15.57 -15.46 10.69
C VAL A 244 16.95 -16.04 10.41
N ARG A 245 16.98 -17.30 10.02
CA ARG A 245 18.18 -18.01 9.56
C ARG A 245 18.23 -17.95 8.05
N LEU A 246 19.35 -17.44 7.55
CA LEU A 246 19.64 -17.32 6.13
C LEU A 246 20.90 -18.10 5.79
N GLU A 247 20.96 -18.63 4.57
CA GLU A 247 22.14 -19.25 3.99
C GLU A 247 22.52 -18.48 2.72
N SER A 248 23.78 -18.11 2.58
CA SER A 248 24.28 -17.34 1.43
C SER A 248 25.78 -17.52 1.24
N THR A 249 26.31 -17.36 0.03
CA THR A 249 27.76 -17.29 -0.20
C THR A 249 28.36 -15.93 0.15
N ALA A 250 27.55 -14.93 0.49
CA ALA A 250 28.00 -13.60 0.86
C ALA A 250 28.85 -13.62 2.13
N GLU A 251 29.82 -12.72 2.24
CA GLU A 251 30.55 -12.48 3.50
C GLU A 251 29.75 -11.61 4.48
N GLN A 252 28.90 -10.73 3.95
CA GLN A 252 28.02 -9.85 4.70
C GLN A 252 26.65 -9.77 4.03
N LEU A 253 25.60 -9.64 4.85
CA LEU A 253 24.23 -9.41 4.37
C LEU A 253 23.71 -8.03 4.77
N CYS A 254 22.78 -7.55 3.95
CA CYS A 254 21.85 -6.50 4.29
C CYS A 254 20.43 -7.09 4.47
N LEU A 255 19.65 -6.50 5.37
CA LEU A 255 18.26 -6.81 5.61
C LEU A 255 17.42 -5.53 5.60
N ALA A 256 16.44 -5.47 4.71
CA ALA A 256 15.36 -4.48 4.74
C ALA A 256 14.15 -5.05 5.48
N ARG A 257 13.56 -4.24 6.34
CA ARG A 257 12.31 -4.56 7.04
C ARG A 257 11.25 -3.52 6.71
N SER A 258 10.05 -4.01 6.43
CA SER A 258 8.87 -3.18 6.21
C SER A 258 7.71 -3.77 6.99
N ALA A 259 7.04 -2.98 7.81
CA ALA A 259 5.79 -3.36 8.43
C ALA A 259 4.63 -2.59 7.77
N SER A 260 3.45 -3.20 7.76
CA SER A 260 2.20 -2.54 7.42
C SER A 260 1.32 -2.51 8.66
N THR A 261 0.76 -1.33 8.92
CA THR A 261 -0.29 -1.11 9.91
C THR A 261 -1.51 -0.57 9.15
N GLY A 262 -2.71 -1.07 9.45
CA GLY A 262 -3.98 -0.59 8.92
C GLY A 262 -4.73 -1.62 8.07
N ASP A 263 -6.06 -1.47 8.07
CA ASP A 263 -7.05 -2.27 7.33
C ASP A 263 -7.06 -2.02 5.80
N ASP A 264 -6.09 -1.26 5.30
CA ASP A 264 -6.13 -0.77 3.93
C ASP A 264 -5.70 -1.85 2.94
N ARG A 265 -6.60 -2.18 2.01
CA ARG A 265 -6.34 -2.98 0.81
C ARG A 265 -5.46 -2.22 -0.18
N VAL A 266 -4.28 -1.81 0.26
CA VAL A 266 -3.33 -1.07 -0.55
C VAL A 266 -2.14 -1.98 -0.83
N LEU A 267 -1.89 -2.23 -2.11
CA LEU A 267 -0.62 -2.83 -2.53
C LEU A 267 0.43 -1.72 -2.50
N ARG A 268 1.27 -1.73 -1.46
CA ARG A 268 2.36 -0.77 -1.32
C ARG A 268 3.59 -1.31 -2.02
N ILE A 269 4.03 -0.61 -3.06
CA ILE A 269 5.31 -0.88 -3.72
C ILE A 269 6.33 0.11 -3.17
N ARG A 270 7.39 -0.44 -2.56
CA ARG A 270 8.55 0.35 -2.11
C ARG A 270 9.73 0.09 -3.03
N LEU A 271 10.34 1.16 -3.51
CA LEU A 271 11.51 1.11 -4.39
C LEU A 271 12.76 1.49 -3.60
N VAL A 272 13.68 0.55 -3.47
CA VAL A 272 14.99 0.82 -2.88
C VAL A 272 16.05 0.71 -3.97
N ALA A 273 16.79 1.79 -4.17
CA ALA A 273 17.97 1.81 -5.03
C ALA A 273 19.22 1.60 -4.17
N ALA A 274 19.92 0.48 -4.40
CA ALA A 274 21.09 0.08 -3.61
C ALA A 274 22.43 0.60 -4.18
N THR A 275 22.39 1.36 -5.28
CA THR A 275 23.60 1.86 -5.94
C THR A 275 23.53 3.36 -6.11
N SER A 276 24.66 4.05 -5.88
CA SER A 276 24.75 5.51 -6.03
C SER A 276 24.55 6.01 -7.46
N SER A 277 24.57 5.12 -8.46
CA SER A 277 24.39 5.47 -9.87
C SER A 277 22.93 5.50 -10.33
N VAL A 278 21.98 5.12 -9.48
CA VAL A 278 20.55 5.06 -9.84
C VAL A 278 19.74 5.74 -8.74
N ASN A 279 19.02 6.80 -9.10
CA ASN A 279 18.04 7.39 -8.21
C ASN A 279 16.76 6.55 -8.27
N ALA A 280 16.16 6.26 -7.12
CA ALA A 280 14.90 5.53 -7.06
C ALA A 280 13.76 6.29 -7.79
N GLU A 281 13.84 7.62 -7.87
CA GLU A 281 12.90 8.46 -8.64
C GLU A 281 12.99 8.19 -10.15
N ASP A 282 14.19 7.99 -10.70
CA ASP A 282 14.39 7.74 -12.14
C ASP A 282 13.73 6.43 -12.60
N VAL A 283 13.50 5.50 -11.67
CA VAL A 283 12.82 4.22 -11.93
C VAL A 283 11.35 4.45 -12.29
N LEU A 284 10.75 5.49 -11.73
CA LEU A 284 9.36 5.85 -12.04
C LEU A 284 9.22 6.33 -13.48
N ASP A 285 10.29 6.81 -14.11
CA ASP A 285 10.29 7.20 -15.51
C ASP A 285 10.70 6.05 -16.46
N ASP A 286 11.10 4.89 -15.93
CA ASP A 286 11.51 3.73 -16.75
C ASP A 286 10.29 3.04 -17.38
N THR A 287 10.31 2.90 -18.71
CA THR A 287 9.16 2.37 -19.47
C THR A 287 8.87 0.91 -19.15
N ASP A 288 9.90 0.10 -18.89
CA ASP A 288 9.71 -1.32 -18.56
C ASP A 288 9.15 -1.46 -17.14
N PHE A 289 9.58 -0.59 -16.23
CA PHE A 289 9.03 -0.54 -14.87
C PHE A 289 7.57 -0.09 -14.87
N GLN A 290 7.21 0.94 -15.64
CA GLN A 290 5.82 1.37 -15.79
C GLN A 290 4.93 0.28 -16.40
N ALA A 291 5.42 -0.46 -17.39
CA ALA A 291 4.69 -1.62 -17.94
C ALA A 291 4.49 -2.73 -16.89
N ALA A 292 5.47 -2.94 -16.01
CA ALA A 292 5.34 -3.89 -14.91
C ALA A 292 4.30 -3.41 -13.87
N LEU A 293 4.31 -2.13 -13.50
CA LEU A 293 3.30 -1.54 -12.61
C LEU A 293 1.89 -1.64 -13.19
N GLU A 294 1.73 -1.38 -14.49
CA GLU A 294 0.45 -1.53 -15.18
C GLU A 294 -0.04 -2.98 -15.12
N LEU A 295 0.83 -3.95 -15.38
CA LEU A 295 0.50 -5.37 -15.29
C LEU A 295 0.10 -5.78 -13.86
N ILE A 296 0.83 -5.29 -12.85
CA ILE A 296 0.50 -5.49 -11.43
C ILE A 296 -0.89 -4.90 -11.14
N GLY A 297 -1.13 -3.66 -11.59
CA GLY A 297 -2.44 -3.01 -11.52
C GLY A 297 -3.54 -3.90 -12.10
N GLN A 298 -3.38 -4.39 -13.33
CA GLN A 298 -4.37 -5.27 -13.98
C GLN A 298 -4.65 -6.57 -13.20
N ILE A 299 -3.65 -7.12 -12.51
CA ILE A 299 -3.81 -8.35 -11.71
C ILE A 299 -4.56 -8.07 -10.40
N PHE A 300 -4.30 -6.92 -9.76
CA PHE A 300 -4.75 -6.63 -8.40
C PHE A 300 -5.85 -5.56 -8.27
N GLU A 301 -6.16 -4.79 -9.32
CA GLU A 301 -7.18 -3.74 -9.37
C GLU A 301 -8.59 -4.14 -8.89
N PRO A 302 -9.11 -5.37 -9.10
CA PRO A 302 -10.42 -5.70 -8.54
C PRO A 302 -10.42 -5.79 -7.01
N ALA A 303 -9.26 -5.80 -6.35
CA ALA A 303 -9.15 -6.01 -4.91
C ALA A 303 -8.32 -4.96 -4.16
N PHE A 304 -7.42 -4.21 -4.83
CA PHE A 304 -6.46 -3.32 -4.19
C PHE A 304 -6.26 -2.01 -4.96
N SER A 305 -6.00 -0.92 -4.24
CA SER A 305 -5.39 0.28 -4.83
C SER A 305 -3.87 0.13 -4.86
N LEU A 306 -3.25 0.53 -5.96
CA LEU A 306 -1.80 0.52 -6.11
C LEU A 306 -1.24 1.86 -5.65
N GLU A 307 -0.32 1.84 -4.68
CA GLU A 307 0.34 3.05 -4.17
C GLU A 307 1.85 2.86 -4.17
N ILE A 308 2.57 3.82 -4.77
CA ILE A 308 4.03 3.93 -4.67
C ILE A 308 4.33 4.86 -3.51
N VAL A 309 4.74 4.28 -2.39
CA VAL A 309 4.77 5.01 -1.10
C VAL A 309 6.09 5.72 -0.87
N GLU A 310 7.21 5.14 -1.33
CA GLU A 310 8.53 5.66 -1.00
C GLU A 310 9.59 5.21 -2.01
N SER A 311 10.45 6.15 -2.39
CA SER A 311 11.65 5.90 -3.18
C SER A 311 12.86 6.32 -2.35
N THR A 312 13.66 5.37 -1.89
CA THR A 312 14.85 5.65 -1.06
C THR A 312 16.10 5.20 -1.78
N THR A 313 17.06 6.14 -1.90
CA THR A 313 18.41 5.85 -2.36
C THR A 313 19.28 5.60 -1.13
N LEU A 314 19.90 4.42 -1.07
CA LEU A 314 20.87 4.13 -0.01
C LEU A 314 22.11 5.00 -0.22
N GLU A 315 22.22 6.09 0.54
CA GLU A 315 23.49 6.77 0.70
C GLU A 315 24.40 5.87 1.53
N SER A 316 25.54 5.46 0.96
CA SER A 316 26.60 4.82 1.74
C SER A 316 26.96 5.77 2.87
N GLY A 317 26.62 5.42 4.11
CA GLY A 317 27.02 6.23 5.26
C GLY A 317 28.53 6.49 5.23
N PRO A 318 29.01 7.61 5.77
CA PRO A 318 30.45 7.80 5.91
C PRO A 318 31.01 6.60 6.67
N ASN A 319 31.95 5.88 6.04
CA ASN A 319 32.72 4.85 6.73
C ASN A 319 33.45 5.55 7.88
N ASP A 320 32.86 5.55 9.07
CA ASP A 320 33.53 5.92 10.31
C ASP A 320 34.54 4.80 10.63
N GLY A 321 35.72 4.93 10.01
CA GLY A 321 36.90 4.10 10.27
C GLY A 321 37.60 4.46 11.56
#